data_AF-R9IIE1-F1
#
_entry.id   AF-R9IIE1-F1
#
_cell.length_a   1.000
_cell.length_b   1.000
_cell.length_c   1.000
_cell.angle_alpha   90.00
_cell.angle_beta   90.00
_cell.angle_gamma   90.00
#
_symmetry.space_group_name_H-M   'P 1'
#
loop_
_entity.id
_entity.type
_entity.pdbx_description
1 polymer ?
#
loop_
_entity_poly.entity_id
_entity_poly.type
_entity_poly.pdbx_seq_one_letter_code
_entity_poly.pdbx_strand_id
1 'polypeptide(L)'
;MIKEVNRACEKLNGRLGISVELPNPKKKALKTAAAYNLVVGAGLVAAGILFPSKSCALLGGISVISSVVLRKESKHKNHES
;
A
#
# COMPACT_ATOMS: atom_id res chain seq x y z
N MET A 1 -10.93 11.06 1.09
CA MET A 1 -9.96 10.24 1.84
C MET A 1 -9.13 11.06 2.82
N ILE A 2 -8.26 11.99 2.40
CA ILE A 2 -7.44 12.79 3.34
C ILE A 2 -8.27 13.59 4.37
N LYS A 3 -9.43 14.13 3.97
CA LYS A 3 -10.35 14.81 4.89
C LYS A 3 -10.94 13.88 5.96
N GLU A 4 -11.18 12.61 5.61
CA GLU A 4 -11.74 11.61 6.53
C GLU A 4 -10.68 11.18 7.55
N VAL A 5 -9.43 10.99 7.09
CA VAL A 5 -8.29 10.69 7.95
C VAL A 5 -7.98 11.87 8.88
N ASN A 6 -8.00 13.10 8.36
CA ASN A 6 -7.88 14.31 9.19
C ASN A 6 -8.96 14.35 10.27
N ARG A 7 -10.22 14.08 9.90
CA ARG A 7 -11.36 14.08 10.84
C ARG A 7 -11.23 13.00 11.91
N ALA A 8 -10.74 11.81 11.55
CA ALA A 8 -10.49 10.73 12.49
C ALA A 8 -9.34 11.08 13.46
N CYS A 9 -8.24 11.64 12.95
CA CYS A 9 -7.13 12.09 13.78
C CYS A 9 -7.51 13.28 14.66
N GLU A 10 -8.32 14.24 14.21
CA GLU A 10 -8.86 15.31 15.06
C GLU A 10 -9.68 14.73 16.23
N LYS A 11 -10.52 13.72 15.95
CA LYS A 11 -11.32 13.04 16.97
C LYS A 11 -10.46 12.29 17.99
N LEU A 12 -9.35 11.70 17.54
CA LEU A 12 -8.37 11.01 18.38
C LEU A 12 -7.53 12.00 19.19
N ASN A 13 -7.05 13.08 18.58
CA ASN A 13 -6.33 14.17 19.24
C ASN A 13 -7.18 14.80 20.35
N GLY A 14 -8.47 15.06 20.08
CA GLY A 14 -9.40 15.59 21.08
C GLY A 14 -9.73 14.62 22.21
N ARG A 15 -9.66 13.30 21.97
CA ARG A 15 -9.86 12.27 23.03
C ARG A 15 -8.62 11.99 23.86
N LEU A 16 -7.44 12.09 23.25
CA LEU A 16 -6.17 11.78 23.89
C LEU A 16 -5.47 13.02 24.47
N GLY A 17 -5.97 14.24 24.19
CA GLY A 17 -5.37 15.49 24.63
C GLY A 17 -4.05 15.83 23.92
N ILE A 18 -3.74 15.13 22.83
CA ILE A 18 -2.46 15.24 22.10
C ILE A 18 -2.71 16.09 20.86
N SER A 19 -1.97 17.19 20.69
CA SER A 19 -2.04 18.00 19.47
C SER A 19 -1.03 17.46 18.46
N VAL A 20 -1.47 16.52 17.61
CA VAL A 20 -0.65 16.05 16.48
C VAL A 20 -0.96 16.93 15.28
N GLU A 21 0.02 17.70 14.83
CA GLU A 21 -0.11 18.51 13.62
C GLU A 21 -0.34 17.59 12.41
N LEU A 22 -1.50 17.73 11.78
CA LEU A 22 -1.87 16.89 10.67
C LEU A 22 -1.10 17.32 9.42
N PRO A 23 -0.40 16.40 8.73
CA PRO A 23 0.26 16.73 7.49
C PRO A 23 -0.83 17.13 6.49
N ASN A 24 -0.93 18.42 6.17
CA ASN A 24 -1.81 18.93 5.14
C ASN A 24 -1.08 18.83 3.80
N PRO A 25 -1.33 17.78 2.99
CA PRO A 25 -0.59 17.59 1.75
C PRO A 25 -0.88 18.76 0.81
N LYS A 26 0.17 19.50 0.45
CA LYS A 26 0.07 20.61 -0.51
C LYS A 26 -0.62 20.10 -1.77
N LYS A 27 -1.62 20.84 -2.28
CA LYS A 27 -2.37 20.49 -3.50
C LYS A 27 -1.47 20.14 -4.69
N LYS A 28 -0.28 20.77 -4.77
CA LYS A 28 0.76 20.47 -5.77
C LYS A 28 1.33 19.06 -5.62
N ALA A 29 1.67 18.63 -4.39
CA ALA A 29 2.18 17.30 -4.12
C ALA A 29 1.15 16.21 -4.45
N LEU A 30 -0.13 16.45 -4.16
CA LEU A 30 -1.22 15.56 -4.54
C LEU A 30 -1.37 15.43 -6.05
N LYS A 31 -1.31 16.55 -6.79
CA LYS A 31 -1.41 16.54 -8.25
C LYS A 31 -0.22 15.84 -8.90
N THR A 32 0.99 16.06 -8.39
CA THR A 32 2.20 15.36 -8.84
C THR A 32 2.13 13.88 -8.54
N ALA A 33 1.72 13.49 -7.33
CA ALA A 33 1.54 12.10 -6.96
C ALA A 33 0.49 11.42 -7.83
N ALA A 34 -0.64 12.08 -8.12
CA ALA A 34 -1.67 11.56 -9.01
C ALA A 34 -1.12 11.35 -10.43
N ALA A 35 -0.37 12.32 -10.98
CA ALA A 35 0.25 12.18 -12.29
C ALA A 35 1.28 11.05 -12.34
N TYR A 36 2.15 10.94 -11.33
CA TYR A 36 3.13 9.87 -11.23
C TYR A 36 2.47 8.49 -11.12
N ASN A 37 1.47 8.34 -10.24
CA ASN A 37 0.73 7.08 -10.11
C ASN A 37 0.00 6.72 -11.40
N LEU A 38 -0.51 7.70 -12.15
CA LEU A 38 -1.17 7.48 -13.43
C LEU A 38 -0.17 7.02 -14.50
N VAL A 39 1.02 7.63 -14.57
CA VAL A 39 2.09 7.23 -15.49
C VAL A 39 2.61 5.84 -15.15
N VAL A 40 2.91 5.57 -13.87
CA VAL A 40 3.37 4.26 -13.39
C VAL A 40 2.29 3.20 -13.62
N GLY A 41 1.03 3.51 -13.31
CA GLY A 41 -0.10 2.61 -13.52
C GLY A 41 -0.32 2.30 -15.00
N ALA A 42 -0.34 3.30 -15.87
CA ALA A 42 -0.48 3.12 -17.31
C ALA A 42 0.70 2.32 -17.89
N GLY A 43 1.92 2.59 -17.43
CA GLY A 43 3.12 1.83 -17.82
C GLY A 43 3.04 0.37 -17.40
N LEU A 44 2.56 0.09 -16.18
CA LEU A 44 2.38 -1.26 -15.68
C LEU A 44 1.29 -2.03 -16.45
N VAL A 45 0.19 -1.37 -16.81
CA VAL A 45 -0.86 -1.96 -17.65
C VAL A 45 -0.32 -2.28 -19.05
N ALA A 46 0.36 -1.33 -19.70
CA ALA A 46 0.94 -1.54 -21.01
C ALA A 46 2.02 -2.64 -21.00
N ALA A 47 2.89 -2.66 -19.99
CA ALA A 47 3.87 -3.71 -19.80
C ALA A 47 3.20 -5.07 -19.58
N GLY A 48 2.11 -5.13 -18.81
CA GLY A 48 1.33 -6.35 -18.57
C GLY A 48 0.64 -6.90 -19.83
N ILE A 49 0.20 -6.02 -20.74
CA ILE A 49 -0.37 -6.42 -22.05
C ILE A 49 0.73 -6.93 -22.98
N LEU A 50 1.91 -6.30 -22.96
CA LEU A 50 3.01 -6.63 -23.86
C LEU A 50 3.83 -7.86 -23.40
N PHE A 51 3.86 -8.16 -22.11
CA PHE A 51 4.57 -9.33 -21.59
C PHE A 51 3.70 -10.59 -21.68
N PRO A 52 4.06 -11.59 -22.49
CA PRO A 52 3.29 -12.82 -22.61
C PRO A 52 3.43 -13.65 -21.33
N SER A 53 2.32 -14.24 -20.88
CA SER A 53 2.06 -15.35 -19.92
C SER A 53 3.17 -15.92 -19.01
N LYS A 54 4.44 -16.01 -19.43
CA LYS A 54 5.57 -16.50 -18.63
C LYS A 54 5.95 -15.56 -17.47
N SER A 55 5.84 -14.24 -17.63
CA SER A 55 6.09 -13.30 -16.51
C SER A 55 4.98 -13.35 -15.46
N CYS A 56 3.72 -13.52 -15.86
CA CYS A 56 2.61 -13.76 -14.95
C CYS A 56 2.80 -15.05 -14.15
N ALA A 57 3.27 -16.13 -14.79
CA ALA A 57 3.60 -17.37 -14.08
C ALA A 57 4.75 -17.18 -13.08
N LEU A 58 5.78 -16.38 -13.42
CA LEU A 58 6.89 -16.07 -12.52
C LEU A 58 6.44 -15.22 -11.32
N LEU A 59 5.70 -14.14 -11.56
CA LEU A 59 5.18 -13.27 -10.50
C LEU A 59 4.17 -14.02 -9.60
N GLY A 60 3.32 -14.84 -10.20
CA GLY A 60 2.43 -15.75 -9.47
C GLY A 60 3.20 -16.76 -8.63
N GLY A 61 4.28 -17.33 -9.16
CA GLY A 61 5.17 -18.23 -8.43
C GLY A 61 5.82 -17.57 -7.21
N ILE A 62 6.35 -16.35 -7.36
CA ILE A 62 6.92 -15.58 -6.25
C ILE A 62 5.87 -15.33 -5.15
N SER A 63 4.64 -15.00 -5.53
CA SER A 63 3.52 -14.81 -4.60
C SER A 63 3.20 -16.07 -3.79
N VAL A 64 3.17 -17.24 -4.43
CA VAL A 64 2.90 -18.52 -3.75
C VAL A 64 4.04 -18.88 -2.79
N ILE A 65 5.30 -18.73 -3.21
CA ILE A 65 6.47 -18.99 -2.35
C ILE A 65 6.44 -18.08 -1.12
N SER A 66 6.18 -16.78 -1.32
CA SER A 66 6.06 -15.81 -0.23
C SER A 66 4.95 -16.19 0.76
N SER A 67 3.79 -16.64 0.25
CA SER A 67 2.68 -17.09 1.08
C SER A 67 3.03 -18.35 1.90
N VAL A 68 3.81 -19.28 1.34
CA VAL A 68 4.27 -20.48 2.05
C VAL A 68 5.25 -20.11 3.16
N VAL A 69 6.22 -19.24 2.90
CA VAL A 69 7.16 -18.75 3.92
C VAL A 69 6.40 -18.05 5.05
N LEU A 70 5.51 -17.12 4.72
CA LEU A 70 4.73 -16.38 5.71
C LEU A 70 3.84 -17.29 6.56
N ARG A 71 3.26 -18.34 5.95
CA ARG A 71 2.47 -19.34 6.68
C ARG A 71 3.34 -20.18 7.62
N LYS A 72 4.59 -20.46 7.24
CA LYS A 72 5.55 -21.19 8.08
C LYS A 72 5.99 -20.35 9.27
N GLU A 73 6.31 -19.07 9.05
CA GLU A 73 6.61 -18.09 10.09
C GLU A 73 5.43 -17.89 11.05
N SER A 74 4.21 -17.77 10.52
CA SER A 74 3.00 -17.62 11.33
C SER A 74 2.73 -18.83 12.22
N LYS A 75 2.96 -20.06 11.72
CA LYS A 75 2.84 -21.28 12.53
C LYS A 75 3.95 -21.39 13.59
N HIS A 76 5.16 -20.95 13.28
CA HIS A 76 6.26 -20.89 14.25
C HIS A 76 5.91 -19.97 15.42
N LYS A 77 5.35 -18.78 15.12
CA LYS A 77 4.91 -17.83 16.16
C LYS A 77 3.69 -18.27 16.97
N ASN A 78 2.87 -19.19 16.46
CA ASN A 78 1.74 -19.74 17.19
C ASN A 78 2.12 -20.92 18.11
N HIS A 79 3.31 -21.52 17.90
CA HIS A 79 3.83 -22.63 18.71
C HIS A 79 4.77 -22.17 19.83
N GLU A 80 5.15 -20.88 19.83
CA GLU A 80 5.97 -20.22 20.85
C GLU A 80 5.13 -19.41 21.85
N SER A 81 3.79 -19.46 21.75
CA SER A 81 2.85 -18.76 22.65
C SER A 81 2.05 -19.70 23.51
#